data_AF-A0A523R8G3-F1
#
_entry.id   AF-A0A523R8G3-F1
#
_cell.length_a   1.000
_cell.length_b   1.000
_cell.length_c   1.000
_cell.angle_alpha   90.00
_cell.angle_beta   90.00
_cell.angle_gamma   90.00
#
_symmetry.space_group_name_H-M   'P 1'
#
loop_
_entity.id
_entity.type
_entity.pdbx_description
1 polymer ?
#
loop_
_entity_poly.entity_id
_entity_poly.type
_entity_poly.pdbx_seq_one_letter_code
_entity_poly.pdbx_strand_id
1 'polypeptide(L)' 'WVQALSGLYWEEEEINQRLEKRLVRTFEKVWKKAHKEDVSLRTAAYIAAIERIADVYRYRGLFP' A
#
# COMPACT_ATOMS: atom_id res chain seq x y z
N TRP A 1 3.70 15.05 4.39
CA TRP A 1 2.28 15.15 4.79
C TRP A 1 2.05 14.78 6.25
N VAL A 2 2.36 13.56 6.72
CA VAL A 2 2.16 13.18 8.13
C VAL A 2 2.99 14.05 9.10
N GLN A 3 4.29 14.21 8.88
CA GLN A 3 5.18 15.04 9.72
C GLN A 3 4.68 16.50 9.84
N ALA A 4 4.27 17.09 8.72
CA ALA A 4 3.74 18.45 8.68
C ALA A 4 2.41 18.60 9.44
N LEU A 5 1.57 17.56 9.43
CA LEU A 5 0.31 17.53 10.21
C LEU A 5 0.55 17.25 11.71
N SER A 6 1.62 16.53 12.07
CA SER A 6 1.96 16.26 13.47
C SER A 6 2.84 17.35 14.12
N GLY A 7 3.33 18.32 13.34
CA GLY A 7 4.24 19.37 13.84
C GLY A 7 5.58 18.84 14.38
N LEU A 8 5.95 17.61 14.00
CA LEU A 8 7.11 16.89 14.51
C LEU A 8 7.92 16.36 13.34
N TYR A 9 9.22 16.61 13.39
CA TYR A 9 10.19 16.03 12.48
C TYR A 9 10.70 14.70 13.05
N TRP A 10 10.84 13.71 12.20
CA TRP A 10 11.42 12.42 12.58
C TRP A 10 12.90 12.42 12.23
N GLU A 11 13.68 11.74 13.05
CA GLU A 11 15.08 11.44 12.72
C GLU A 11 15.16 10.56 11.48
N GLU A 12 16.27 10.63 10.75
CA GLU A 12 16.49 9.87 9.51
C GLU A 12 16.30 8.36 9.73
N GLU A 13 16.81 7.83 10.85
CA GLU A 13 16.66 6.43 11.22
C GLU A 13 15.19 6.02 11.35
N GLU A 14 14.37 6.87 11.97
CA GLU A 14 12.94 6.61 12.12
C GLU A 14 12.22 6.65 10.76
N ILE A 15 12.64 7.54 9.85
CA ILE A 15 12.12 7.58 8.48
C ILE A 15 12.46 6.28 7.75
N ASN A 16 13.71 5.81 7.82
CA ASN A 16 14.17 4.61 7.15
C ASN A 16 13.44 3.35 7.66
N GLN A 17 13.31 3.19 8.97
CA GLN A 17 12.57 2.07 9.57
C GLN A 17 11.09 2.05 9.14
N ARG A 18 10.44 3.22 9.12
CA ARG A 18 9.04 3.34 8.68
C ARG A 18 8.88 3.05 7.19
N LEU A 19 9.84 3.48 6.38
CA LEU A 19 9.86 3.23 4.95
C LEU A 19 10.01 1.73 4.67
N GLU A 20 11.01 1.09 5.26
CA GLU A 20 11.27 -0.35 5.10
C GLU A 20 10.03 -1.16 5.48
N LYS A 21 9.46 -0.91 6.66
CA LYS A 21 8.25 -1.60 7.13
C LYS A 21 7.09 -1.46 6.17
N ARG A 22 6.92 -0.29 5.54
CA ARG A 22 5.85 -0.06 4.55
C ARG A 22 6.14 -0.78 3.23
N LEU A 23 7.40 -0.75 2.76
CA LEU A 23 7.80 -1.39 1.50
C LEU A 23 7.70 -2.91 1.60
N VAL A 24 8.30 -3.52 2.64
CA VAL A 24 8.28 -4.98 2.86
C VAL A 24 6.84 -5.50 2.94
N ARG A 25 6.00 -4.86 3.76
CA ARG A 25 4.58 -5.22 3.88
C ARG A 25 3.83 -5.11 2.55
N THR A 26 4.16 -4.12 1.73
CA THR A 26 3.50 -3.93 0.42
C THR A 26 3.98 -4.98 -0.57
N PHE A 27 5.27 -5.26 -0.59
CA PHE A 27 5.86 -6.30 -1.42
C PHE A 27 5.29 -7.69 -1.10
N GLU A 28 5.20 -8.07 0.17
CA GLU A 28 4.62 -9.35 0.58
C GLU A 28 3.18 -9.55 0.06
N LYS A 29 2.37 -8.49 0.03
CA LYS A 29 1.01 -8.55 -0.52
C LYS A 29 1.03 -8.83 -2.02
N VAL A 30 1.87 -8.13 -2.76
CA VAL A 30 2.02 -8.34 -4.21
C VAL A 30 2.57 -9.73 -4.50
N TRP A 31 3.57 -10.18 -3.75
CA TRP A 31 4.15 -11.51 -3.86
C TRP A 31 3.11 -12.61 -3.66
N LYS A 32 2.36 -12.56 -2.56
CA LYS A 32 1.28 -13.52 -2.27
C LYS A 32 0.20 -13.49 -3.35
N LYS A 33 -0.15 -12.30 -3.85
CA LYS A 33 -1.14 -12.15 -4.92
C LYS A 33 -0.66 -12.76 -6.25
N ALA A 34 0.59 -12.51 -6.62
CA ALA A 34 1.19 -13.05 -7.84
C ALA A 34 1.17 -14.59 -7.85
N HIS A 35 1.52 -15.22 -6.72
CA HIS A 35 1.51 -16.68 -6.59
C HIS A 35 0.09 -17.24 -6.55
N LYS A 36 -0.85 -16.53 -5.90
CA LYS A 36 -2.24 -16.97 -5.80
C LYS A 36 -2.95 -16.96 -7.16
N GLU A 37 -2.74 -15.90 -7.94
CA GLU A 37 -3.44 -15.69 -9.22
C GLU A 37 -2.62 -16.21 -10.42
N ASP A 38 -1.42 -16.76 -10.19
CA ASP A 38 -0.46 -17.23 -11.21
C ASP A 38 -0.17 -16.19 -12.30
N VAL A 39 0.25 -15.00 -11.86
CA VAL A 39 0.56 -13.87 -12.76
C VAL A 39 1.90 -13.22 -12.41
N SER A 40 2.41 -12.42 -13.34
CA SER A 40 3.61 -11.61 -13.09
C SER A 40 3.42 -10.66 -11.89
N LEU A 41 4.52 -10.36 -11.18
CA LEU A 41 4.51 -9.37 -10.08
C LEU A 41 3.97 -8.01 -10.50
N ARG A 42 4.24 -7.60 -11.76
CA ARG A 42 3.69 -6.36 -12.33
C ARG A 42 2.17 -6.41 -12.37
N THR A 43 1.60 -7.48 -12.92
CA THR A 43 0.15 -7.66 -12.99
C THR A 43 -0.47 -7.72 -11.59
N ALA A 44 0.14 -8.47 -10.68
CA ALA A 44 -0.32 -8.57 -9.29
C ALA A 44 -0.33 -7.22 -8.56
N ALA A 45 0.64 -6.34 -8.83
CA ALA A 45 0.67 -5.00 -8.27
C ALA A 45 -0.51 -4.14 -8.74
N TYR A 46 -0.86 -4.22 -10.04
CA TYR A 46 -2.05 -3.56 -10.57
C TYR A 46 -3.34 -4.12 -9.97
N ILE A 47 -3.46 -5.44 -9.86
CA ILE A 47 -4.62 -6.09 -9.23
C ILE A 47 -4.79 -5.57 -7.79
N ALA A 48 -3.72 -5.60 -6.98
CA ALA A 48 -3.77 -5.14 -5.59
C ALA A 48 -4.14 -3.65 -5.45
N ALA A 49 -3.70 -2.80 -6.38
CA ALA A 49 -4.06 -1.39 -6.40
C ALA A 49 -5.54 -1.18 -6.73
N ILE A 50 -6.05 -1.85 -7.77
CA ILE A 50 -7.44 -1.75 -8.22
C ILE A 50 -8.39 -2.31 -7.17
N GLU A 51 -8.08 -3.46 -6.57
CA GLU A 51 -8.89 -4.06 -5.49
C GLU A 51 -9.05 -3.11 -4.31
N ARG A 52 -7.96 -2.46 -3.89
CA ARG A 52 -8.02 -1.48 -2.80
C ARG A 52 -8.95 -0.31 -3.12
N ILE A 53 -8.94 0.17 -4.36
CA ILE A 53 -9.82 1.25 -4.81
C ILE A 53 -11.26 0.77 -4.85
N ALA A 54 -11.51 -0.40 -5.46
CA ALA A 54 -12.82 -1.01 -5.55
C ALA A 54 -13.45 -1.25 -4.18
N ASP A 55 -12.67 -1.71 -3.20
CA ASP A 55 -13.13 -1.91 -1.83
C ASP A 55 -13.55 -0.59 -1.18
N VAL A 56 -12.78 0.48 -1.35
CA VAL A 56 -13.15 1.82 -0.82
C VAL A 56 -14.48 2.29 -1.43
N TYR A 57 -14.69 2.11 -2.74
CA TYR A 57 -15.96 2.46 -3.38
C TYR A 57 -17.11 1.57 -2.92
N ARG A 58 -16.89 0.27 -2.68
CA ARG A 58 -17.91 -0.62 -2.10
C ARG A 58 -18.33 -0.17 -0.71
N TYR A 59 -17.37 0.20 0.15
CA TYR A 59 -17.66 0.63 1.52
C TYR A 59 -18.33 2.00 1.59
N ARG A 60 -17.92 2.96 0.74
CA ARG A 60 -18.47 4.32 0.74
C ARG A 60 -19.75 4.46 -0.07
N GLY A 61 -20.04 3.51 -0.96
CA GLY A 61 -21.05 3.67 -1.99
C GLY A 61 -20.57 4.56 -3.14
N LEU A 62 -21.30 4.50 -4.25
CA LEU A 62 -21.16 5.46 -5.34
C LEU A 62 -22.11 6.63 -5.05
N PHE A 63 -21.55 7.69 -4.50
CA PHE A 63 -22.21 8.98 -4.32
C PHE A 63 -21.80 9.90 -5.50
N PRO A 64 -22.61 10.88 -5.91
CA PRO A 64 -22.10 12.24 -5.98
C PRO A 64 -21.89 12.75 -4.57
#